data_AF-A0A0Q9WWG7-F1
#
_entry.id   AF-A0A0Q9WWG7-F1
#
_cell.length_a   1.000
_cell.length_b   1.000
_cell.length_c   1.000
_cell.angle_alpha   90.00
_cell.angle_beta   90.00
_cell.angle_gamma   90.00
#
_symmetry.space_group_name_H-M   'P 1'
#
loop_
_entity.id
_entity.type
_entity.pdbx_description
1 polymer ?
#
loop_
_entity_poly.entity_id
_entity_poly.type
_entity_poly.pdbx_seq_one_letter_code
_entity_poly.pdbx_strand_id
1 'polypeptide(L)'
;MHTDGNTRNPMLQAFLRYLHQELNKDTGSHLECGDAGIDKQLETDDDVVNATQASRGERSSCSDKLARWNVLGVQGAFIDSLIHEPIYLTSFNFCSSEANVANIERAIFKRWQHKEFRMHFYKPQRPLIRVSPKFKFDYAQQPRTQQPSPNGLSWSHLPDRLRPYEISVNGKRQGVTKKKLDTPVAALAISKYKLFLCFLELLRSQKEIRKTLDILTEDLPNLSYGTCKQLATRYQEAWQQLKSEYFEQWTRKPDKLLEFKRIA
;
A
#
# COMPACT_ATOMS: atom_id res chain seq x y z
N MET A 1 6.99 20.99 31.43
CA MET A 1 6.01 21.58 30.48
C MET A 1 5.70 20.53 29.44
N HIS A 2 4.63 19.76 29.66
CA HIS A 2 4.11 18.80 28.70
C HIS A 2 3.30 19.57 27.66
N THR A 3 3.69 19.53 26.40
CA THR A 3 2.84 20.00 25.29
C THR A 3 2.09 18.81 24.73
N ASP A 4 0.78 18.81 24.96
CA ASP A 4 -0.21 17.92 24.33
C ASP A 4 -0.14 18.03 22.80
N GLY A 5 0.46 17.04 22.16
CA GLY A 5 0.59 16.92 20.69
C GLY A 5 -0.63 16.30 20.02
N ASN A 6 -1.85 16.72 20.39
CA ASN A 6 -3.10 16.17 19.84
C ASN A 6 -3.77 17.12 18.83
N THR A 7 -3.00 17.76 17.95
CA THR A 7 -3.53 18.37 16.73
C THR A 7 -3.80 17.30 15.69
N ARG A 8 -4.87 16.53 15.89
CA ARG A 8 -5.41 15.61 14.88
C ARG A 8 -5.84 16.44 13.67
N ASN A 9 -5.05 16.36 12.59
CA ASN A 9 -5.34 17.02 11.31
C ASN A 9 -6.84 16.79 10.93
N PRO A 10 -7.67 17.85 10.88
CA PRO A 10 -9.09 17.72 10.60
C PRO A 10 -9.39 17.07 9.25
N MET A 11 -8.51 17.26 8.24
CA MET A 11 -8.62 16.61 6.93
C MET A 11 -8.32 15.11 7.03
N LEU A 12 -7.34 14.70 7.84
CA LEU A 12 -7.06 13.28 8.07
C LEU A 12 -8.22 12.61 8.81
N GLN A 13 -8.80 13.28 9.81
CA GLN A 13 -9.98 12.77 10.52
C GLN A 13 -11.24 12.75 9.66
N ALA A 14 -11.40 13.72 8.74
CA ALA A 14 -12.46 13.70 7.74
C ALA A 14 -12.26 12.55 6.74
N PHE A 15 -11.03 12.34 6.26
CA PHE A 15 -10.65 11.24 5.38
C PHE A 15 -10.88 9.88 6.02
N LEU A 16 -10.46 9.67 7.27
CA LEU A 16 -10.69 8.40 7.98
C LEU A 16 -12.18 8.15 8.26
N ARG A 17 -12.95 9.20 8.63
CA ARG A 17 -14.41 9.10 8.79
C ARG A 17 -15.12 8.83 7.48
N TYR A 18 -14.60 9.35 6.38
CA TYR A 18 -15.13 9.16 5.04
C TYR A 18 -14.84 7.75 4.50
N LEU A 19 -13.60 7.26 4.63
CA LEU A 19 -13.24 5.87 4.34
C LEU A 19 -14.12 4.88 5.11
N HIS A 20 -14.45 5.22 6.36
CA HIS A 20 -15.35 4.44 7.21
C HIS A 20 -16.81 4.38 6.68
N GLN A 21 -17.27 5.39 5.94
CA GLN A 21 -18.62 5.45 5.38
C GLN A 21 -18.71 4.81 3.99
N GLU A 22 -17.70 4.99 3.13
CA GLU A 22 -17.78 4.64 1.70
C GLU A 22 -17.36 3.22 1.35
N LEU A 23 -16.59 2.52 2.20
CA LEU A 23 -16.29 1.09 2.01
C LEU A 23 -17.55 0.18 1.97
N ASN A 24 -18.75 0.75 2.18
CA ASN A 24 -20.04 0.08 2.16
C ASN A 24 -20.91 0.35 0.94
N LYS A 25 -20.51 1.20 -0.01
CA LYS A 25 -21.32 1.41 -1.22
C LYS A 25 -20.90 0.45 -2.32
N ASP A 26 -21.80 -0.46 -2.65
CA ASP A 26 -21.69 -1.34 -3.80
C ASP A 26 -21.93 -0.50 -5.07
N THR A 27 -20.95 0.28 -5.49
CA THR A 27 -21.01 1.00 -6.77
C THR A 27 -20.67 0.02 -7.89
N GLY A 28 -21.68 -0.41 -8.63
CA GLY A 28 -21.58 -1.36 -9.75
C GLY A 28 -20.88 -0.79 -11.00
N SER A 29 -19.64 -0.32 -10.86
CA SER A 29 -18.83 0.21 -11.97
C SER A 29 -17.86 -0.86 -12.49
N HIS A 30 -18.03 -1.26 -13.75
CA HIS A 30 -17.14 -2.16 -14.50
C HIS A 30 -15.96 -1.41 -15.14
N LEU A 31 -14.93 -2.13 -15.63
CA LEU A 31 -13.83 -1.59 -16.45
C LEU A 31 -13.72 -2.39 -17.76
N GLU A 32 -13.51 -1.72 -18.88
CA GLU A 32 -12.99 -2.36 -20.11
C GLU A 32 -11.53 -1.95 -20.34
N CYS A 33 -10.71 -2.94 -20.67
CA CYS A 33 -9.38 -2.75 -21.22
C CYS A 33 -9.55 -2.65 -22.74
N GLY A 34 -9.00 -1.62 -23.38
CA GLY A 34 -8.94 -1.58 -24.84
C GLY A 34 -8.30 -2.86 -25.37
N ASP A 35 -8.91 -3.44 -26.42
CA ASP A 35 -8.57 -4.73 -27.02
C ASP A 35 -7.07 -4.89 -27.26
N ALA A 36 -6.40 -5.55 -26.33
CA ALA A 36 -5.08 -6.13 -26.46
C ALA A 36 -5.11 -7.38 -25.60
N GLY A 37 -5.08 -8.55 -26.24
CA GLY A 37 -5.29 -9.87 -25.64
C GLY A 37 -4.84 -9.95 -24.18
N ILE A 38 -5.82 -10.17 -23.29
CA ILE A 38 -5.62 -10.30 -21.86
C ILE A 38 -4.82 -11.58 -21.62
N ASP A 39 -3.51 -11.44 -21.54
CA ASP A 39 -2.65 -12.51 -21.06
C ASP A 39 -3.07 -12.86 -19.62
N LYS A 40 -3.04 -14.15 -19.30
CA LYS A 40 -3.68 -14.80 -18.13
C LYS A 40 -3.05 -14.44 -16.77
N GLN A 41 -2.40 -13.29 -16.65
CA GLN A 41 -1.69 -12.83 -15.46
C GLN A 41 -2.24 -11.48 -14.98
N LEU A 42 -3.52 -11.44 -14.61
CA LEU A 42 -3.99 -10.48 -13.61
C LEU A 42 -3.50 -10.95 -12.23
N GLU A 43 -2.18 -10.84 -12.04
CA GLU A 43 -1.53 -10.95 -10.75
C GLU A 43 -1.85 -9.69 -9.94
N THR A 44 -2.43 -9.93 -8.78
CA THR A 44 -2.79 -8.92 -7.79
C THR A 44 -1.55 -8.30 -7.16
N ASP A 45 -1.55 -6.97 -7.13
CA ASP A 45 -0.41 -6.17 -6.74
C ASP A 45 -0.40 -5.79 -5.25
N ASP A 46 0.63 -6.27 -4.55
CA ASP A 46 0.92 -6.04 -3.13
C ASP A 46 1.60 -4.69 -2.85
N ASP A 47 0.84 -3.59 -2.96
CA ASP A 47 1.10 -2.37 -2.15
C ASP A 47 0.42 -2.48 -0.76
N VAL A 48 -0.44 -3.48 -0.56
CA VAL A 48 -0.94 -3.90 0.75
C VAL A 48 -0.53 -5.34 1.01
N VAL A 49 -0.01 -5.56 2.22
CA VAL A 49 0.65 -6.77 2.68
C VAL A 49 -0.24 -8.01 2.52
N ASN A 50 0.12 -8.90 1.58
CA ASN A 50 -0.13 -10.33 1.70
C ASN A 50 1.16 -11.07 1.33
N ALA A 51 1.91 -11.46 2.35
CA ALA A 51 3.14 -12.23 2.21
C ALA A 51 2.80 -13.72 2.28
N THR A 52 2.51 -14.35 1.15
CA THR A 52 2.48 -15.81 1.03
C THR A 52 3.00 -16.21 -0.34
N GLN A 53 4.25 -16.69 -0.35
CA GLN A 53 5.00 -17.27 -1.48
C GLN A 53 4.83 -16.59 -2.84
N ALA A 54 5.68 -15.59 -3.09
CA ALA A 54 5.86 -15.00 -4.40
C ALA A 54 6.53 -16.00 -5.36
N SER A 55 5.95 -16.18 -6.53
CA SER A 55 6.60 -16.73 -7.71
C SER A 55 7.97 -16.05 -7.93
N ARG A 56 9.00 -16.86 -8.16
CA ARG A 56 10.38 -16.41 -8.40
C ARG A 56 10.44 -15.59 -9.70
N GLY A 57 10.37 -14.28 -9.58
CA GLY A 57 10.63 -13.32 -10.65
C GLY A 57 9.74 -12.09 -10.48
N GLU A 58 10.33 -10.89 -10.51
CA GLU A 58 9.64 -9.60 -10.72
C GLU A 58 8.99 -8.87 -9.52
N ARG A 59 9.14 -9.32 -8.26
CA ARG A 59 8.68 -8.55 -7.07
C ARG A 59 9.83 -8.20 -6.12
N SER A 60 9.91 -6.93 -5.70
CA SER A 60 10.85 -6.48 -4.67
C SER A 60 10.63 -7.21 -3.34
N SER A 61 11.73 -7.48 -2.64
CA SER A 61 11.69 -8.21 -1.37
C SER A 61 10.94 -7.45 -0.27
N CYS A 62 10.42 -8.16 0.74
CA CYS A 62 9.75 -7.51 1.88
C CYS A 62 10.70 -6.57 2.65
N SER A 63 11.98 -6.92 2.78
CA SER A 63 12.97 -6.03 3.41
C SER A 63 13.18 -4.75 2.63
N ASP A 64 13.18 -4.79 1.29
CA ASP A 64 13.27 -3.58 0.46
C ASP A 64 12.04 -2.69 0.58
N LYS A 65 10.84 -3.28 0.69
CA LYS A 65 9.61 -2.52 0.97
C LYS A 65 9.67 -1.83 2.34
N LEU A 66 10.11 -2.54 3.38
CA LEU A 66 10.30 -1.96 4.72
C LEU A 66 11.34 -0.83 4.69
N ALA A 67 12.44 -1.02 3.97
CA ALA A 67 13.48 -0.02 3.84
C ALA A 67 13.00 1.23 3.07
N ARG A 68 12.16 1.07 2.04
CA ARG A 68 11.49 2.19 1.37
C ARG A 68 10.56 2.95 2.32
N TRP A 69 9.73 2.24 3.07
CA TRP A 69 8.84 2.85 4.08
C TRP A 69 9.61 3.57 5.18
N ASN A 70 10.80 3.08 5.53
CA ASN A 70 11.69 3.73 6.49
C ASN A 70 12.17 5.12 6.05
N VAL A 71 12.07 5.46 4.76
CA VAL A 71 12.44 6.79 4.24
C VAL A 71 11.22 7.58 3.80
N LEU A 72 10.34 7.00 2.98
CA LEU A 72 9.18 7.70 2.42
C LEU A 72 7.93 7.69 3.31
N GLY A 73 7.91 6.85 4.34
CA GLY A 73 6.73 6.56 5.13
C GLY A 73 5.84 5.48 4.52
N VAL A 74 4.89 5.00 5.32
CA VAL A 74 3.99 3.87 4.99
C VAL A 74 2.74 4.31 4.21
N GLN A 75 2.43 5.60 4.18
CA GLN A 75 1.16 6.16 3.70
C GLN A 75 0.95 6.00 2.19
N GLY A 76 2.04 5.93 1.42
CA GLY A 76 1.98 5.90 -0.05
C GLY A 76 1.47 7.22 -0.67
N ALA A 77 1.57 7.33 -2.00
CA ALA A 77 1.37 8.59 -2.71
C ALA A 77 -0.02 9.24 -2.48
N PHE A 78 -1.11 8.46 -2.49
CA PHE A 78 -2.46 9.02 -2.32
C PHE A 78 -2.67 9.69 -0.98
N ILE A 79 -2.15 9.12 0.10
CA ILE A 79 -2.30 9.71 1.43
C ILE A 79 -1.26 10.82 1.62
N ASP A 80 -0.06 10.66 1.04
CA ASP A 80 0.99 11.67 1.10
C ASP A 80 0.54 13.04 0.55
N SER A 81 -0.23 13.07 -0.55
CA SER A 81 -0.80 14.31 -1.07
C SER A 81 -1.83 14.97 -0.14
N LEU A 82 -2.32 14.27 0.88
CA LEU A 82 -3.38 14.75 1.79
C LEU A 82 -2.86 15.15 3.17
N ILE A 83 -1.63 14.78 3.52
CA ILE A 83 -1.08 14.96 4.87
C ILE A 83 0.12 15.91 4.87
N HIS A 84 0.34 16.57 6.00
CA HIS A 84 1.43 17.54 6.15
C HIS A 84 2.78 16.87 6.43
N GLU A 85 2.82 15.66 6.99
CA GLU A 85 4.04 14.96 7.36
C GLU A 85 3.93 13.45 7.06
N PRO A 86 5.01 12.78 6.61
CA PRO A 86 4.99 11.35 6.35
C PRO A 86 4.75 10.51 7.61
N ILE A 87 4.15 9.33 7.45
CA ILE A 87 3.84 8.43 8.57
C ILE A 87 4.93 7.35 8.65
N TYR A 88 5.61 7.29 9.79
CA TYR A 88 6.70 6.34 10.03
C TYR A 88 6.37 5.32 11.12
N LEU A 89 6.89 4.10 10.95
CA LEU A 89 6.85 3.07 11.99
C LEU A 89 7.97 3.33 12.98
N THR A 90 7.64 3.41 14.27
CA THR A 90 8.61 3.64 15.35
C THR A 90 9.29 2.36 15.80
N SER A 91 8.72 1.19 15.49
CA SER A 91 9.29 -0.11 15.83
C SER A 91 8.91 -1.21 14.85
N PHE A 92 9.78 -2.20 14.74
CA PHE A 92 9.52 -3.47 14.06
C PHE A 92 9.75 -4.62 15.03
N ASN A 93 8.76 -5.50 15.17
CA ASN A 93 8.79 -6.62 16.09
C ASN A 93 8.78 -7.92 15.28
N PHE A 94 9.79 -8.75 15.48
CA PHE A 94 9.97 -10.03 14.79
C PHE A 94 9.88 -11.17 15.79
N CYS A 95 9.27 -12.27 15.37
CA CYS A 95 9.24 -13.52 16.13
C CYS A 95 10.04 -14.56 15.34
N SER A 96 11.24 -14.89 15.82
CA SER A 96 12.11 -15.89 15.20
C SER A 96 13.23 -16.26 16.16
N SER A 97 13.52 -17.55 16.26
CA SER A 97 14.66 -18.09 17.02
C SER A 97 16.00 -17.90 16.31
N GLU A 98 15.99 -17.63 15.01
CA GLU A 98 17.19 -17.57 14.15
C GLU A 98 17.48 -16.15 13.63
N ALA A 99 16.61 -15.19 13.93
CA ALA A 99 16.74 -13.82 13.45
C ALA A 99 17.97 -13.12 14.05
N ASN A 100 18.86 -12.68 13.17
CA ASN A 100 19.99 -11.84 13.53
C ASN A 100 19.60 -10.36 13.47
N VAL A 101 19.63 -9.68 14.61
CA VAL A 101 19.27 -8.25 14.74
C VAL A 101 20.12 -7.37 13.83
N ALA A 102 21.44 -7.58 13.77
CA ALA A 102 22.33 -6.76 12.94
C ALA A 102 21.98 -6.87 11.45
N ASN A 103 21.58 -8.06 10.99
CA ASN A 103 21.11 -8.26 9.62
C ASN A 103 19.79 -7.54 9.35
N ILE A 104 18.85 -7.55 10.30
CA ILE A 104 17.57 -6.83 10.19
C ILE A 104 17.81 -5.32 10.16
N GLU A 105 18.61 -4.79 11.08
CA GLU A 105 18.95 -3.37 11.13
C GLU A 105 19.63 -2.92 9.82
N ARG A 106 20.59 -3.71 9.32
CA ARG A 106 21.22 -3.49 8.00
C ARG A 106 20.20 -3.49 6.88
N ALA A 107 19.26 -4.43 6.91
CA ALA A 107 18.25 -4.56 5.89
C ALA A 107 17.19 -3.45 5.94
N ILE A 108 16.90 -2.83 7.09
CA ILE A 108 15.83 -1.82 7.19
C ILE A 108 16.39 -0.40 7.13
N PHE A 109 17.39 -0.09 7.95
CA PHE A 109 17.84 1.30 8.11
C PHE A 109 19.35 1.54 8.08
N LYS A 110 20.23 0.60 8.45
CA LYS A 110 21.68 0.86 8.43
C LYS A 110 22.24 0.97 7.01
N ARG A 111 21.53 0.43 6.00
CA ARG A 111 21.85 0.68 4.58
C ARG A 111 21.84 2.17 4.17
N TRP A 112 21.33 3.05 5.02
CA TRP A 112 21.27 4.51 4.82
C TRP A 112 22.32 5.30 5.64
N GLN A 113 23.03 4.68 6.59
CA GLN A 113 23.75 5.40 7.67
C GLN A 113 24.94 6.26 7.23
N HIS A 114 25.50 6.02 6.05
CA HIS A 114 26.71 6.69 5.57
C HIS A 114 26.48 7.41 4.23
N LYS A 115 25.23 7.73 3.92
CA LYS A 115 24.90 8.38 2.66
C LYS A 115 24.17 9.69 2.91
N GLU A 116 24.47 10.64 2.04
CA GLU A 116 23.84 11.95 2.08
C GLU A 116 22.41 11.87 1.56
N PHE A 117 21.46 12.36 2.34
CA PHE A 117 20.07 12.48 1.94
C PHE A 117 19.77 13.92 1.61
N ARG A 118 19.58 14.21 0.32
CA ARG A 118 19.27 15.56 -0.18
C ARG A 118 17.79 15.93 -0.03
N MET A 119 16.96 15.00 0.45
CA MET A 119 15.54 15.22 0.69
C MET A 119 15.32 15.90 2.04
N HIS A 120 14.81 17.13 2.04
CA HIS A 120 14.55 17.87 3.28
C HIS A 120 13.29 17.38 4.02
N PHE A 121 12.27 16.95 3.27
CA PHE A 121 10.96 16.57 3.80
C PHE A 121 10.89 15.10 4.27
N TYR A 122 11.52 14.18 3.52
CA TYR A 122 11.60 12.76 3.88
C TYR A 122 12.93 12.45 4.52
N LYS A 123 12.92 11.79 5.68
CA LYS A 123 14.13 11.46 6.42
C LYS A 123 14.21 9.97 6.71
N PRO A 124 15.39 9.34 6.53
CA PRO A 124 15.61 7.97 6.98
C PRO A 124 15.37 7.85 8.49
N GLN A 125 14.49 6.94 8.87
CA GLN A 125 14.18 6.69 10.28
C GLN A 125 15.10 5.63 10.89
N ARG A 126 15.14 5.60 12.22
CA ARG A 126 15.83 4.57 13.02
C ARG A 126 14.84 3.88 13.96
N PRO A 127 13.98 3.01 13.42
CA PRO A 127 12.95 2.32 14.19
C PRO A 127 13.59 1.35 15.18
N LEU A 128 12.93 1.15 16.33
CA LEU A 128 13.33 0.15 17.30
C LEU A 128 13.10 -1.25 16.75
N ILE A 129 14.16 -2.05 16.61
CA ILE A 129 14.07 -3.46 16.22
C ILE A 129 13.97 -4.33 17.46
N ARG A 130 12.91 -5.13 17.56
CA ARG A 130 12.75 -6.14 18.61
C ARG A 130 12.64 -7.52 18.00
N VAL A 131 13.36 -8.48 18.55
CA VAL A 131 13.28 -9.89 18.14
C VAL A 131 12.96 -10.71 19.37
N SER A 132 11.85 -11.46 19.32
CA SER A 132 11.47 -12.41 20.36
C SER A 132 11.72 -13.84 19.86
N PRO A 133 12.59 -14.62 20.54
CA PRO A 133 12.76 -16.04 20.23
C PRO A 133 11.69 -16.92 20.90
N LYS A 134 10.87 -16.35 21.79
CA LYS A 134 9.92 -17.10 22.63
C LYS A 134 8.68 -17.56 21.87
N PHE A 135 8.33 -16.88 20.79
CA PHE A 135 7.16 -17.22 19.99
C PHE A 135 7.57 -18.15 18.86
N LYS A 136 7.09 -19.40 18.94
CA LYS A 136 7.12 -20.34 17.82
C LYS A 136 5.76 -20.27 17.13
N PHE A 137 5.79 -20.19 15.81
CA PHE A 137 4.60 -20.36 14.99
C PHE A 137 4.61 -21.81 14.49
N ASP A 138 3.73 -22.65 15.03
CA ASP A 138 3.75 -24.10 14.78
C ASP A 138 3.52 -24.46 13.30
N TYR A 139 2.90 -23.55 12.54
CA TYR A 139 2.66 -23.66 11.11
C TYR A 139 3.65 -22.85 10.26
N ALA A 140 4.80 -22.46 10.84
CA ALA A 140 5.86 -21.81 10.08
C ALA A 140 6.35 -22.74 8.96
N GLN A 141 6.74 -22.15 7.83
CA GLN A 141 7.21 -22.92 6.68
C GLN A 141 8.35 -23.85 7.07
N GLN A 142 8.14 -25.15 6.87
CA GLN A 142 9.17 -26.18 7.08
C GLN A 142 9.70 -26.63 5.72
N PRO A 143 11.03 -26.64 5.49
CA PRO A 143 11.61 -26.88 4.16
C PRO A 143 11.24 -28.20 3.47
N ARG A 144 10.65 -29.17 4.17
CA ARG A 144 10.42 -30.54 3.65
C ARG A 144 8.99 -31.08 3.83
N THR A 145 8.12 -30.41 4.57
CA THR A 145 6.85 -31.01 5.04
C THR A 145 5.64 -30.11 4.87
N GLN A 146 5.81 -28.79 4.84
CA GLN A 146 4.70 -27.84 4.86
C GLN A 146 4.90 -26.75 3.80
N GLN A 147 3.96 -26.70 2.86
CA GLN A 147 3.82 -25.57 1.96
C GLN A 147 2.95 -24.50 2.64
N PRO A 148 3.31 -23.22 2.57
CA PRO A 148 2.47 -22.16 3.08
C PRO A 148 1.19 -22.06 2.26
N SER A 149 0.14 -21.61 2.94
CA SER A 149 -1.17 -21.43 2.32
C SER A 149 -1.08 -20.44 1.15
N PRO A 150 -1.81 -20.66 0.04
CA PRO A 150 -1.99 -19.65 -1.00
C PRO A 150 -2.94 -18.52 -0.54
N ASN A 151 -3.48 -18.61 0.68
CA ASN A 151 -4.45 -17.68 1.21
C ASN A 151 -3.77 -16.57 2.02
N GLY A 152 -4.24 -15.33 1.85
CA GLY A 152 -3.93 -14.20 2.72
C GLY A 152 -5.15 -13.79 3.54
N LEU A 153 -4.93 -13.29 4.76
CA LEU A 153 -5.98 -12.70 5.59
C LEU A 153 -5.64 -11.24 5.84
N SER A 154 -6.55 -10.35 5.43
CA SER A 154 -6.50 -8.95 5.84
C SER A 154 -7.60 -8.72 6.86
N TRP A 155 -7.27 -8.10 8.00
CA TRP A 155 -8.24 -7.66 9.00
C TRP A 155 -7.90 -6.24 9.45
N SER A 156 -8.92 -5.44 9.72
CA SER A 156 -8.80 -4.09 10.25
C SER A 156 -9.76 -3.90 11.41
N HIS A 157 -9.38 -3.08 12.40
CA HIS A 157 -10.23 -2.79 13.56
C HIS A 157 -11.40 -1.87 13.16
N LEU A 158 -12.47 -2.48 12.65
CA LEU A 158 -13.71 -1.86 12.21
C LEU A 158 -14.92 -2.61 12.81
N PRO A 159 -16.08 -1.96 12.97
CA PRO A 159 -17.29 -2.64 13.45
C PRO A 159 -17.67 -3.86 12.60
N ASP A 160 -18.15 -4.94 13.23
CA ASP A 160 -18.43 -6.24 12.57
C ASP A 160 -19.39 -6.13 11.38
N ARG A 161 -20.36 -5.21 11.46
CA ARG A 161 -21.30 -4.92 10.36
C ARG A 161 -20.59 -4.51 9.05
N LEU A 162 -19.36 -4.04 9.14
CA LEU A 162 -18.53 -3.62 8.00
C LEU A 162 -17.69 -4.77 7.42
N ARG A 163 -17.83 -6.00 7.97
CA ARG A 163 -17.06 -7.18 7.58
C ARG A 163 -15.55 -6.86 7.61
N PRO A 164 -14.96 -6.71 8.81
CA PRO A 164 -13.62 -6.16 9.01
C PRO A 164 -12.48 -7.03 8.47
N TYR A 165 -12.76 -8.15 7.81
CA TYR A 165 -11.76 -9.04 7.24
C TYR A 165 -12.10 -9.51 5.83
N GLU A 166 -11.04 -9.87 5.10
CA GLU A 166 -11.11 -10.47 3.78
C GLU A 166 -10.09 -11.59 3.67
N ILE A 167 -10.51 -12.71 3.11
CA ILE A 167 -9.59 -13.79 2.73
C ILE A 167 -9.30 -13.64 1.25
N SER A 168 -8.01 -13.61 0.92
CA SER A 168 -7.52 -13.60 -0.45
C SER A 168 -6.99 -14.98 -0.83
N VAL A 169 -7.06 -15.34 -2.10
CA VAL A 169 -6.42 -16.52 -2.70
C VAL A 169 -5.78 -16.06 -4.00
N ASN A 170 -4.46 -16.17 -4.12
CA ASN A 170 -3.71 -15.60 -5.26
C ASN A 170 -4.10 -14.11 -5.48
N GLY A 171 -4.24 -13.41 -4.35
CA GLY A 171 -4.68 -12.01 -4.15
C GLY A 171 -6.05 -11.61 -4.71
N LYS A 172 -6.90 -12.55 -5.09
CA LYS A 172 -8.33 -12.31 -5.38
C LYS A 172 -9.18 -12.68 -4.17
N ARG A 173 -10.36 -12.09 -4.00
CA ARG A 173 -11.26 -12.47 -2.89
C ARG A 173 -11.63 -13.96 -2.96
N GLN A 174 -11.52 -14.66 -1.84
CA GLN A 174 -11.93 -16.06 -1.73
C GLN A 174 -13.43 -16.23 -1.99
N GLY A 175 -13.82 -17.33 -2.63
CA GLY A 175 -15.23 -17.69 -2.85
C GLY A 175 -15.88 -17.03 -4.07
N VAL A 176 -15.11 -16.29 -4.88
CA VAL A 176 -15.60 -15.67 -6.12
C VAL A 176 -15.68 -16.71 -7.22
N THR A 177 -16.82 -16.80 -7.90
CA THR A 177 -17.00 -17.70 -9.04
C THR A 177 -16.24 -17.21 -10.27
N LYS A 178 -15.87 -18.11 -11.19
CA LYS A 178 -15.18 -17.75 -12.44
C LYS A 178 -15.89 -16.64 -13.23
N LYS A 179 -17.23 -16.67 -13.24
CA LYS A 179 -18.08 -15.67 -13.91
C LYS A 179 -17.96 -14.26 -13.33
N LYS A 180 -17.52 -14.13 -12.07
CA LYS A 180 -17.43 -12.85 -11.35
C LYS A 180 -15.99 -12.38 -11.17
N LEU A 181 -14.99 -13.07 -11.71
CA LEU A 181 -13.58 -12.73 -11.51
C LEU A 181 -13.21 -11.34 -12.02
N ASP A 182 -13.84 -10.89 -13.11
CA ASP A 182 -13.58 -9.58 -13.73
C ASP A 182 -14.58 -8.51 -13.27
N THR A 183 -15.27 -8.76 -12.15
CA THR A 183 -16.23 -7.83 -11.54
C THR A 183 -15.62 -7.17 -10.29
N PRO A 184 -16.12 -6.00 -9.87
CA PRO A 184 -15.70 -5.35 -8.62
C PRO A 184 -15.85 -6.22 -7.36
N VAL A 185 -16.72 -7.24 -7.40
CA VAL A 185 -16.95 -8.19 -6.30
C VAL A 185 -15.70 -9.03 -6.02
N ALA A 186 -14.87 -9.29 -7.04
CA ALA A 186 -13.63 -10.05 -6.90
C ALA A 186 -12.49 -9.25 -6.23
N ALA A 187 -12.59 -7.92 -6.24
CA ALA A 187 -11.54 -7.04 -5.74
C ALA A 187 -11.53 -7.02 -4.21
N LEU A 188 -10.33 -7.11 -3.64
CA LEU A 188 -10.09 -6.87 -2.21
C LEU A 188 -10.21 -5.37 -1.90
N ALA A 189 -10.68 -5.02 -0.70
CA ALA A 189 -10.72 -3.65 -0.21
C ALA A 189 -9.32 -2.99 -0.22
N ILE A 190 -8.29 -3.80 0.01
CA ILE A 190 -6.89 -3.38 0.00
C ILE A 190 -6.24 -3.33 -1.39
N SER A 191 -6.98 -3.68 -2.44
CA SER A 191 -6.46 -3.63 -3.82
C SER A 191 -6.26 -2.18 -4.28
N LYS A 192 -5.33 -1.98 -5.22
CA LYS A 192 -5.12 -0.69 -5.90
C LYS A 192 -6.44 -0.09 -6.42
N TYR A 193 -7.29 -0.93 -6.99
CA TYR A 193 -8.60 -0.55 -7.52
C TYR A 193 -9.51 0.04 -6.44
N LYS A 194 -9.71 -0.66 -5.32
CA LYS A 194 -10.59 -0.18 -4.25
C LYS A 194 -10.02 1.04 -3.53
N LEU A 195 -8.71 1.07 -3.29
CA LEU A 195 -8.04 2.25 -2.70
C LEU A 195 -8.13 3.48 -3.60
N PHE A 196 -8.01 3.29 -4.92
CA PHE A 196 -8.18 4.37 -5.90
C PHE A 196 -9.61 4.91 -5.92
N LEU A 197 -10.61 4.03 -5.95
CA LEU A 197 -12.00 4.46 -5.86
C LEU A 197 -12.26 5.25 -4.58
N CYS A 198 -11.74 4.79 -3.44
CA CYS A 198 -11.83 5.53 -2.17
C CYS A 198 -11.22 6.92 -2.26
N PHE A 199 -10.06 7.06 -2.92
CA PHE A 199 -9.40 8.34 -3.13
C PHE A 199 -10.21 9.26 -4.05
N LEU A 200 -10.73 8.76 -5.17
CA LEU A 200 -11.59 9.56 -6.07
C LEU A 200 -12.88 10.01 -5.38
N GLU A 201 -13.47 9.13 -4.57
CA GLU A 201 -14.68 9.44 -3.81
C GLU A 201 -14.36 10.58 -2.81
N LEU A 202 -13.21 10.54 -2.14
CA LEU A 202 -12.76 11.62 -1.27
C LEU A 202 -12.64 12.93 -2.04
N LEU A 203 -11.98 12.90 -3.20
CA LEU A 203 -11.87 14.06 -4.07
C LEU A 203 -13.27 14.57 -4.45
N ARG A 204 -14.23 13.70 -4.76
CA ARG A 204 -15.61 14.08 -5.12
C ARG A 204 -16.39 14.70 -3.96
N SER A 205 -16.20 14.21 -2.74
CA SER A 205 -16.95 14.65 -1.56
C SER A 205 -16.34 15.87 -0.86
N GLN A 206 -15.05 16.15 -1.03
CA GLN A 206 -14.34 17.20 -0.30
C GLN A 206 -13.78 18.29 -1.22
N LYS A 207 -14.50 19.41 -1.34
CA LYS A 207 -14.10 20.55 -2.18
C LYS A 207 -12.75 21.16 -1.77
N GLU A 208 -12.48 21.24 -0.47
CA GLU A 208 -11.23 21.83 0.04
C GLU A 208 -10.00 21.01 -0.39
N ILE A 209 -10.10 19.67 -0.36
CA ILE A 209 -9.02 18.79 -0.81
C ILE A 209 -8.74 19.01 -2.30
N ARG A 210 -9.78 19.10 -3.13
CA ARG A 210 -9.62 19.40 -4.56
C ARG A 210 -8.92 20.74 -4.77
N LYS A 211 -9.29 21.77 -4.00
CA LYS A 211 -8.67 23.09 -4.08
C LYS A 211 -7.20 23.05 -3.68
N THR A 212 -6.84 22.31 -2.62
CA THR A 212 -5.44 22.15 -2.20
C THR A 212 -4.59 21.43 -3.24
N LEU A 213 -5.19 20.49 -3.98
CA LEU A 213 -4.51 19.70 -5.02
C LEU A 213 -4.62 20.31 -6.42
N ASP A 214 -5.24 21.49 -6.55
CA ASP A 214 -5.50 22.17 -7.81
C ASP A 214 -6.23 21.30 -8.86
N ILE A 215 -7.28 20.59 -8.40
CA ILE A 215 -8.09 19.70 -9.23
C ILE A 215 -9.45 20.34 -9.51
N LEU A 216 -9.78 20.54 -10.79
CA LEU A 216 -11.10 21.01 -11.18
C LEU A 216 -12.13 19.87 -11.09
N THR A 217 -13.39 20.23 -10.84
CA THR A 217 -14.46 19.21 -10.71
C THR A 217 -14.72 18.48 -12.02
N GLU A 218 -14.52 19.15 -13.15
CA GLU A 218 -14.62 18.61 -14.51
C GLU A 218 -13.52 17.60 -14.85
N ASP A 219 -12.37 17.65 -14.18
CA ASP A 219 -11.26 16.72 -14.41
C ASP A 219 -11.46 15.36 -13.73
N LEU A 220 -12.30 15.30 -12.68
CA LEU A 220 -12.48 14.11 -11.86
C LEU A 220 -12.78 12.83 -12.65
N PRO A 221 -13.66 12.82 -13.68
CA PRO A 221 -13.92 11.63 -14.49
C PRO A 221 -12.71 11.15 -15.30
N ASN A 222 -11.77 12.05 -15.60
CA ASN A 222 -10.63 11.79 -16.47
C ASN A 222 -9.36 11.36 -15.73
N LEU A 223 -9.35 11.44 -14.39
CA LEU A 223 -8.20 11.06 -13.57
C LEU A 223 -7.93 9.55 -13.65
N SER A 224 -6.69 9.19 -14.03
CA SER A 224 -6.20 7.82 -13.90
C SER A 224 -5.55 7.58 -12.54
N TYR A 225 -5.36 6.31 -12.19
CA TYR A 225 -4.58 5.91 -11.02
C TYR A 225 -3.18 6.53 -11.03
N GLY A 226 -2.52 6.51 -12.19
CA GLY A 226 -1.22 7.11 -12.43
C GLY A 226 -1.22 8.62 -12.18
N THR A 227 -2.14 9.36 -12.80
CA THR A 227 -2.29 10.81 -12.60
C THR A 227 -2.49 11.14 -11.12
N CYS A 228 -3.36 10.42 -10.42
CA CYS A 228 -3.59 10.65 -8.99
C CYS A 228 -2.34 10.41 -8.14
N LYS A 229 -1.46 9.47 -8.52
CA LYS A 229 -0.19 9.26 -7.83
C LYS A 229 0.78 10.42 -8.03
N GLN A 230 0.73 11.09 -9.19
CA GLN A 230 1.58 12.24 -9.50
C GLN A 230 1.19 13.51 -8.73
N LEU A 231 -0.02 13.57 -8.16
CA LEU A 231 -0.44 14.66 -7.26
C LEU A 231 0.48 14.80 -6.04
N ALA A 232 1.09 13.69 -5.58
CA ALA A 232 2.10 13.71 -4.52
C ALA A 232 3.48 13.96 -5.11
N THR A 233 3.71 15.15 -5.68
CA THR A 233 4.94 15.47 -6.44
C THR A 233 6.20 15.24 -5.61
N ARG A 234 6.23 15.75 -4.37
CA ARG A 234 7.36 15.55 -3.45
C ARG A 234 7.65 14.07 -3.19
N TYR A 235 6.62 13.26 -3.01
CA TYR A 235 6.76 11.81 -2.82
C TYR A 235 7.36 11.13 -4.06
N GLN A 236 6.92 11.52 -5.26
CA GLN A 236 7.41 10.93 -6.50
C GLN A 236 8.87 11.30 -6.77
N GLU A 237 9.25 12.57 -6.58
CA GLU A 237 10.63 13.04 -6.68
C GLU A 237 11.54 12.28 -5.70
N ALA A 238 11.12 12.21 -4.43
CA ALA A 238 11.82 11.48 -3.39
C ALA A 238 11.96 9.99 -3.73
N TRP A 239 10.92 9.38 -4.29
CA TRP A 239 10.95 7.99 -4.70
C TRP A 239 11.86 7.76 -5.91
N GLN A 240 11.86 8.65 -6.89
CA GLN A 240 12.75 8.57 -8.05
C GLN A 240 14.22 8.63 -7.62
N GLN A 241 14.55 9.58 -6.73
CA GLN A 241 15.89 9.68 -6.17
C GLN A 241 16.32 8.41 -5.43
N LEU A 242 15.44 7.88 -4.57
CA LEU A 242 15.72 6.63 -3.84
C LEU A 242 15.92 5.43 -4.77
N LYS A 243 15.14 5.33 -5.85
CA LYS A 243 15.35 4.27 -6.84
C LYS A 243 16.71 4.38 -7.49
N SER A 244 17.09 5.56 -7.97
CA SER A 244 18.35 5.74 -8.70
C SER A 244 19.57 5.53 -7.82
N GLU A 245 19.50 5.87 -6.53
CA GLU A 245 20.67 5.84 -5.64
C GLU A 245 20.83 4.51 -4.85
N TYR A 246 19.79 3.67 -4.81
CA TYR A 246 19.76 2.50 -3.92
C TYR A 246 18.98 1.31 -4.43
N PHE A 247 17.81 1.56 -5.02
CA PHE A 247 16.96 0.49 -5.51
C PHE A 247 17.04 0.40 -7.03
N GLU A 248 18.26 0.36 -7.57
CA GLU A 248 18.51 0.26 -9.02
C GLU A 248 17.84 -0.99 -9.62
N GLN A 249 17.80 -2.07 -8.84
CA GLN A 249 17.15 -3.33 -9.21
C GLN A 249 15.66 -3.36 -8.84
N TRP A 250 15.06 -2.24 -8.44
CA TRP A 250 13.63 -2.21 -8.15
C TRP A 250 12.83 -2.49 -9.41
N THR A 251 12.03 -3.55 -9.37
CA THR A 251 11.26 -3.96 -10.53
C THR A 251 10.22 -2.89 -10.89
N ARG A 252 10.22 -2.46 -12.16
CA ARG A 252 9.25 -1.53 -12.68
C ARG A 252 8.11 -2.30 -13.32
N LYS A 253 6.88 -1.95 -12.95
CA LYS A 253 5.68 -2.51 -13.56
C LYS A 253 5.39 -1.81 -14.89
N PRO A 254 4.76 -2.48 -15.86
CA PRO A 254 4.31 -1.85 -17.10
C PRO A 254 3.43 -0.63 -16.81
N ASP A 255 3.70 0.48 -17.51
CA ASP A 255 2.98 1.74 -17.27
C ASP A 255 1.48 1.62 -17.53
N LYS A 256 1.05 0.74 -18.45
CA LYS A 256 -0.37 0.43 -18.71
C LYS A 256 -1.17 0.04 -17.45
N LEU A 257 -0.53 -0.53 -16.43
CA LEU A 257 -1.17 -0.90 -15.17
C LEU A 257 -1.47 0.30 -14.26
N LEU A 258 -1.03 1.50 -14.66
CA LEU A 258 -1.30 2.75 -13.96
C LEU A 258 -2.38 3.59 -14.67
N GLU A 259 -2.77 3.26 -15.90
CA GLU A 259 -3.63 4.12 -16.74
C GLU A 259 -5.13 3.86 -16.61
N PHE A 260 -5.56 3.05 -15.63
CA PHE A 260 -6.99 2.79 -15.41
C PHE A 260 -7.69 3.96 -14.71
N LYS A 261 -8.95 4.19 -15.07
CA LYS A 261 -9.82 5.28 -14.57
C LYS A 261 -11.06 4.70 -13.87
N ARG A 262 -11.91 5.54 -13.28
CA ARG A 262 -13.25 5.10 -12.84
C ARG A 262 -14.20 5.17 -14.04
N ILE A 263 -14.95 4.11 -14.31
CA ILE A 263 -16.04 4.17 -15.31
C ILE A 263 -17.26 4.81 -14.65
N ALA A 264 -17.89 5.70 -15.41
CA ALA A 264 -19.13 6.40 -15.05
C ALA A 264 -20.30 5.43 -14.86
#